data_AF-A0A7V3RGP3-F1
#
_entry.id   AF-A0A7V3RGP3-F1
#
_cell.length_a   1.000
_cell.length_b   1.000
_cell.length_c   1.000
_cell.angle_alpha   90.00
_cell.angle_beta   90.00
_cell.angle_gamma   90.00
#
_symmetry.space_group_name_H-M   'P 1'
#
loop_
_entity.id
_entity.type
_entity.pdbx_description
1 polymer ?
#
loop_
_entity_poly.entity_id
_entity_poly.type
_entity_poly.pdbx_seq_one_letter_code
_entity_poly.pdbx_strand_id
1 'polypeptide(L)'
;METKELKEIMGNNLEQILNLLIKNTEDIKNLLQKNIEDNNKIFEEVRLLRILLATSNLAKKENVAIFVDSQNLYYAAKMSYGAKVNYEKLMRLITGERNLVKAFAYIVQPPEGDVKPFATSLEHIGYIVKIKDVRTRADGSAKANWDMGIALDILGILDYVDTIALASGDGDFVPLVEFVKNKHKRVEIYSFPENTAYDLKEKADRFEPLDERVILV
;
A
#
# COMPACT_ATOMS: atom_id res chain seq x y z
N MET A 1 -59.25 -58.48 21.14
CA MET A 1 -58.01 -58.56 21.96
C MET A 1 -56.83 -57.91 21.24
N GLU A 2 -56.66 -58.17 19.94
CA GLU A 2 -55.52 -57.68 19.12
C GLU A 2 -55.30 -56.15 19.07
N THR A 3 -56.34 -55.33 19.14
CA THR A 3 -56.22 -53.87 18.99
C THR A 3 -55.61 -53.14 20.19
N LYS A 4 -55.61 -53.75 21.38
CA LYS A 4 -55.06 -53.13 22.60
C LYS A 4 -53.55 -53.39 22.71
N GLU A 5 -53.12 -54.61 22.42
CA GLU A 5 -51.69 -55.00 22.35
C GLU A 5 -50.96 -54.24 21.23
N LEU A 6 -51.56 -54.09 20.05
CA LEU A 6 -50.97 -53.30 18.95
C LEU A 6 -50.74 -51.83 19.34
N LYS A 7 -51.67 -51.21 20.08
CA LYS A 7 -51.51 -49.82 20.57
C LYS A 7 -50.39 -49.70 21.60
N GLU A 8 -50.23 -50.69 22.45
CA GLU A 8 -49.19 -50.73 23.48
C GLU A 8 -47.80 -50.91 22.88
N ILE A 9 -47.65 -51.83 21.91
CA ILE A 9 -46.40 -52.01 21.15
C ILE A 9 -46.03 -50.74 20.37
N MET A 10 -47.01 -50.12 19.70
CA MET A 10 -46.79 -48.85 19.00
C MET A 10 -46.39 -47.73 19.96
N GLY A 11 -47.03 -47.64 21.14
CA GLY A 11 -46.69 -46.66 22.19
C GLY A 11 -45.25 -46.83 22.68
N ASN A 12 -44.84 -48.06 22.98
CA ASN A 12 -43.48 -48.37 23.44
C ASN A 12 -42.42 -48.06 22.38
N ASN A 13 -42.68 -48.37 21.11
CA ASN A 13 -41.76 -48.01 20.01
C ASN A 13 -41.66 -46.48 19.84
N LEU A 14 -42.77 -45.76 19.99
CA LEU A 14 -42.78 -44.30 19.90
C LEU A 14 -41.96 -43.66 21.03
N GLU A 15 -42.07 -44.19 22.24
CA GLU A 15 -41.31 -43.72 23.41
C GLU A 15 -39.81 -43.99 23.28
N GLN A 16 -39.42 -45.15 22.72
CA GLN A 16 -38.02 -45.43 22.40
C GLN A 16 -37.45 -44.46 21.36
N ILE A 17 -38.19 -44.20 20.27
CA ILE A 17 -37.78 -43.23 19.24
C ILE A 17 -37.66 -41.83 19.85
N LEU A 18 -38.61 -41.42 20.69
CA LEU A 18 -38.57 -40.12 21.36
C LEU A 18 -37.33 -39.98 22.25
N ASN A 19 -37.01 -41.00 23.06
CA ASN A 19 -35.82 -40.99 23.91
C ASN A 19 -34.52 -40.92 23.10
N LEU A 20 -34.45 -41.63 21.97
CA LEU A 20 -33.32 -41.53 21.02
C LEU A 20 -33.18 -40.13 20.43
N LEU A 21 -34.28 -39.50 20.01
CA LEU A 21 -34.28 -38.14 19.47
C LEU A 21 -33.84 -37.11 20.52
N ILE A 22 -34.31 -37.23 21.76
CA ILE A 22 -33.89 -36.37 22.87
C ILE A 22 -32.40 -36.52 23.11
N LYS A 23 -31.89 -37.74 23.20
CA LYS A 23 -30.46 -38.01 23.39
C LYS A 23 -29.62 -37.41 22.26
N ASN A 24 -29.98 -37.67 21.00
CA ASN A 24 -29.26 -37.11 19.85
C ASN A 24 -29.28 -35.58 19.84
N THR A 25 -30.40 -34.96 20.24
CA THR A 25 -30.50 -33.51 20.33
C THR A 25 -29.53 -32.95 21.38
N GLU A 26 -29.42 -33.61 22.52
CA GLU A 26 -28.51 -33.21 23.59
C GLU A 26 -27.04 -33.41 23.19
N ASP A 27 -26.72 -34.53 22.53
CA ASP A 27 -25.39 -34.79 21.97
C ASP A 27 -24.98 -33.71 20.94
N ILE A 28 -25.90 -33.32 20.06
CA ILE A 28 -25.67 -32.23 19.08
C ILE A 28 -25.43 -30.89 19.78
N LYS A 29 -26.20 -30.55 20.81
CA LYS A 29 -25.97 -29.31 21.58
C LYS A 29 -24.59 -29.29 22.22
N ASN A 30 -24.18 -30.39 22.84
CA ASN A 30 -22.87 -30.50 23.46
C ASN A 30 -21.74 -30.35 22.43
N LEU A 31 -21.87 -30.96 21.25
CA LEU A 31 -20.93 -30.80 20.14
C LEU A 31 -20.85 -29.34 19.65
N LEU A 32 -22.00 -28.67 19.49
CA LEU A 32 -22.05 -27.26 19.09
C LEU A 32 -21.39 -26.35 20.12
N GLN A 33 -21.66 -26.58 21.40
CA GLN A 33 -21.08 -25.79 22.49
C GLN A 33 -19.56 -25.93 22.53
N LYS A 34 -19.05 -27.17 22.40
CA LYS A 34 -17.62 -27.42 22.30
C LYS A 34 -16.98 -26.72 21.09
N ASN A 35 -17.60 -26.81 19.91
CA ASN A 35 -17.10 -26.12 18.72
C ASN A 35 -17.06 -24.59 18.89
N ILE A 36 -18.05 -24.01 19.58
CA ILE A 36 -18.07 -22.57 19.88
C ILE A 36 -16.90 -22.21 20.81
N GLU A 37 -16.66 -23.00 21.86
CA GLU A 37 -15.54 -22.80 22.78
C GLU A 37 -14.18 -22.92 22.07
N ASP A 38 -14.01 -23.93 21.24
CA ASP A 38 -12.79 -24.15 20.44
C ASP A 38 -12.56 -22.97 19.47
N ASN A 39 -13.60 -22.50 18.77
CA ASN A 39 -13.50 -21.33 17.88
C ASN A 39 -13.12 -20.07 18.65
N ASN A 40 -13.73 -19.80 19.80
CA ASN A 40 -13.39 -18.64 20.63
C ASN A 40 -11.93 -18.68 21.07
N LYS A 41 -11.41 -19.87 21.40
CA LYS A 41 -10.00 -20.04 21.75
C LYS A 41 -9.07 -19.74 20.57
N ILE A 42 -9.40 -20.22 19.37
CA ILE A 42 -8.66 -19.90 18.14
C ILE A 42 -8.67 -18.39 17.88
N PHE A 43 -9.81 -17.72 18.04
CA PHE A 43 -9.89 -16.27 17.87
C PHE A 43 -8.96 -15.52 18.83
N GLU A 44 -8.91 -15.93 20.10
CA GLU A 44 -7.99 -15.33 21.07
C GLU A 44 -6.52 -15.62 20.74
N GLU A 45 -6.16 -16.84 20.32
CA GLU A 45 -4.80 -17.16 19.90
C GLU A 45 -4.36 -16.32 18.68
N VAL A 46 -5.22 -16.17 17.68
CA VAL A 46 -4.96 -15.31 16.51
C VAL A 46 -4.81 -13.85 16.93
N ARG A 47 -5.63 -13.36 17.87
CA ARG A 47 -5.53 -12.01 18.41
C ARG A 47 -4.20 -11.79 19.11
N LEU A 48 -3.80 -12.73 19.97
CA LEU A 48 -2.52 -12.68 20.68
C LEU A 48 -1.33 -12.73 19.72
N LEU A 49 -1.37 -13.57 18.69
CA LEU A 49 -0.33 -13.62 17.66
C LEU A 49 -0.18 -12.29 16.92
N ARG A 50 -1.28 -11.61 16.60
CA ARG A 50 -1.24 -10.26 15.99
C ARG A 50 -0.60 -9.23 16.92
N ILE A 51 -0.97 -9.24 18.19
CA ILE A 51 -0.37 -8.35 19.20
C ILE A 51 1.12 -8.65 19.34
N LEU A 52 1.50 -9.92 19.45
CA LEU A 52 2.89 -10.35 19.55
C LEU A 52 3.69 -9.92 18.31
N LEU A 53 3.16 -10.11 17.10
CA LEU A 53 3.79 -9.66 15.86
C LEU A 53 3.99 -8.14 15.82
N ALA A 54 2.99 -7.37 16.25
CA ALA A 54 3.07 -5.91 16.29
C ALA A 54 4.02 -5.38 17.37
N THR A 55 4.14 -6.10 18.50
CA THR A 55 4.96 -5.69 19.66
C THR A 55 6.38 -6.24 19.62
N SER A 56 6.62 -7.28 18.82
CA SER A 56 7.95 -7.86 18.66
C SER A 56 8.68 -7.23 17.48
N ASN A 57 10.01 -7.16 17.56
CA ASN A 57 10.86 -6.88 16.40
C ASN A 57 10.88 -8.05 15.38
N LEU A 58 9.98 -9.04 15.49
CA LEU A 58 9.90 -10.18 14.56
C LEU A 58 9.26 -9.78 13.22
N ALA A 59 8.31 -8.83 13.25
CA ALA A 59 7.77 -8.25 12.02
C ALA A 59 8.78 -7.22 11.49
N LYS A 60 9.64 -7.63 10.55
CA LYS A 60 10.51 -6.69 9.83
C LYS A 60 9.64 -5.59 9.24
N LYS A 61 9.90 -4.33 9.64
CA LYS A 61 9.28 -3.17 9.02
C LYS A 61 9.58 -3.20 7.53
N GLU A 62 8.55 -3.03 6.72
CA GLU A 62 8.67 -2.94 5.27
C GLU A 62 9.67 -1.84 4.91
N ASN A 63 10.66 -2.15 4.08
CA ASN A 63 11.63 -1.19 3.59
C ASN A 63 11.06 -0.45 2.38
N VAL A 64 10.99 0.87 2.45
CA VAL A 64 10.51 1.73 1.36
C VAL A 64 11.60 2.67 0.87
N ALA A 65 11.66 2.88 -0.44
CA ALA A 65 12.41 3.99 -1.04
C ALA A 65 11.51 4.92 -1.84
N ILE A 66 11.76 6.21 -1.71
CA ILE A 66 10.93 7.28 -2.27
C ILE A 66 11.67 7.93 -3.44
N PHE A 67 10.95 8.15 -4.54
CA PHE A 67 11.47 8.79 -5.75
C PHE A 67 10.51 9.90 -6.17
N VAL A 68 10.91 11.16 -6.01
CA VAL A 68 10.03 12.30 -6.27
C VAL A 68 10.47 13.05 -7.51
N ASP A 69 9.64 13.00 -8.56
CA ASP A 69 9.77 13.89 -9.70
C ASP A 69 9.23 15.27 -9.31
N SER A 70 10.12 16.14 -8.82
CA SER A 70 9.74 17.45 -8.29
C SER A 70 9.13 18.36 -9.37
N GLN A 71 9.50 18.17 -10.64
CA GLN A 71 8.96 18.95 -11.73
C GLN A 71 7.53 18.52 -12.04
N ASN A 72 7.28 17.20 -12.17
CA ASN A 72 5.95 16.66 -12.41
C ASN A 72 4.96 17.06 -11.30
N LEU A 73 5.36 16.87 -10.03
CA LEU A 73 4.52 17.25 -8.89
C LEU A 73 4.28 18.75 -8.76
N TYR A 74 5.26 19.59 -9.10
CA TYR A 74 5.10 21.04 -9.05
C TYR A 74 4.01 21.50 -10.03
N TYR A 75 4.06 21.05 -11.29
CA TYR A 75 3.06 21.44 -12.28
C TYR A 75 1.68 20.90 -11.91
N ALA A 76 1.62 19.63 -11.48
CA ALA A 76 0.37 19.01 -11.06
C ALA A 76 -0.31 19.75 -9.88
N ALA A 77 0.45 20.08 -8.82
CA ALA A 77 -0.07 20.84 -7.68
C ALA A 77 -0.52 22.25 -8.07
N LYS A 78 0.26 22.93 -8.93
CA LYS A 78 -0.06 24.27 -9.41
C LYS A 78 -1.33 24.29 -10.27
N MET A 79 -1.52 23.28 -11.13
CA MET A 79 -2.70 23.18 -11.99
C MET A 79 -3.96 22.79 -11.21
N SER A 80 -3.86 21.82 -10.30
CA SER A 80 -5.02 21.32 -9.57
C SER A 80 -5.44 22.19 -8.39
N TYR A 81 -4.48 22.84 -7.70
CA TYR A 81 -4.74 23.54 -6.43
C TYR A 81 -4.18 24.97 -6.38
N GLY A 82 -3.46 25.43 -7.41
CA GLY A 82 -2.78 26.73 -7.35
C GLY A 82 -1.68 26.81 -6.28
N ALA A 83 -1.24 25.67 -5.74
CA ALA A 83 -0.39 25.59 -4.56
C ALA A 83 0.94 24.88 -4.86
N LYS A 84 1.85 24.90 -3.88
CA LYS A 84 3.12 24.15 -3.91
C LYS A 84 3.01 22.90 -3.06
N VAL A 85 3.74 21.84 -3.41
CA VAL A 85 3.81 20.62 -2.59
C VAL A 85 4.60 20.87 -1.31
N ASN A 86 4.09 20.37 -0.20
CA ASN A 86 4.81 20.25 1.07
C ASN A 86 5.53 18.89 1.10
N TYR A 87 6.83 18.91 0.82
CA TYR A 87 7.67 17.72 0.70
C TYR A 87 7.90 17.00 2.04
N GLU A 88 7.83 17.71 3.17
CA GLU A 88 7.91 17.07 4.48
C GLU A 88 6.65 16.23 4.75
N LYS A 89 5.46 16.80 4.49
CA LYS A 89 4.20 16.05 4.60
C LYS A 89 4.15 14.90 3.62
N LEU A 90 4.64 15.09 2.39
CA LEU A 90 4.75 14.02 1.38
C LEU A 90 5.65 12.88 1.89
N MET A 91 6.86 13.18 2.37
CA MET A 91 7.76 12.15 2.92
C MET A 91 7.10 11.39 4.07
N ARG A 92 6.43 12.09 4.99
CA ARG A 92 5.74 11.47 6.13
C ARG A 92 4.58 10.58 5.68
N LEU A 93 3.76 11.05 4.74
CA LEU A 93 2.63 10.29 4.17
C LEU A 93 3.13 9.00 3.51
N ILE A 94 4.18 9.10 2.69
CA ILE A 94 4.76 7.95 2.01
C ILE A 94 5.44 7.01 3.03
N THR A 95 6.19 7.53 3.99
CA THR A 95 6.92 6.65 4.92
C THR A 95 5.96 5.91 5.86
N GLY A 96 5.00 6.60 6.47
CA GLY A 96 4.10 5.98 7.46
C GLY A 96 4.89 5.27 8.58
N GLU A 97 4.51 4.02 8.87
CA GLU A 97 5.18 3.19 9.90
C GLU A 97 6.36 2.36 9.34
N ARG A 98 6.67 2.51 8.05
CA ARG A 98 7.67 1.74 7.31
C ARG A 98 9.08 2.24 7.59
N ASN A 99 10.07 1.42 7.25
CA ASN A 99 11.48 1.82 7.33
C ASN A 99 11.89 2.54 6.05
N LEU A 100 12.16 3.85 6.13
CA LEU A 100 12.66 4.63 5.01
C LEU A 100 14.14 4.29 4.74
N VAL A 101 14.42 3.65 3.61
CA VAL A 101 15.79 3.31 3.20
C VAL A 101 16.48 4.50 2.55
N LYS A 102 15.84 5.12 1.55
CA LYS A 102 16.30 6.35 0.88
C LYS A 102 15.11 7.14 0.36
N ALA A 103 15.24 8.46 0.32
CA ALA A 103 14.31 9.34 -0.37
C ALA A 103 15.10 10.22 -1.34
N PHE A 104 14.71 10.20 -2.62
CA PHE A 104 15.33 11.00 -3.67
C PHE A 104 14.35 12.06 -4.15
N ALA A 105 14.86 13.27 -4.40
CA ALA A 105 14.12 14.33 -5.06
C ALA A 105 14.89 14.84 -6.29
N TYR A 106 14.20 14.83 -7.43
CA TYR A 106 14.78 15.10 -8.73
C TYR A 106 14.34 16.48 -9.20
N ILE A 107 15.28 17.42 -9.25
CA ILE A 107 15.04 18.82 -9.59
C ILE A 107 15.63 19.12 -10.96
N VAL A 108 14.85 19.81 -11.78
CA VAL A 108 15.32 20.37 -13.06
C VAL A 108 15.65 21.83 -12.83
N GLN A 109 16.89 22.21 -13.10
CA GLN A 109 17.36 23.59 -12.99
C GLN A 109 16.95 24.35 -14.27
N PRO A 110 16.00 25.29 -14.19
CA PRO A 110 15.62 26.11 -15.34
C PRO A 110 16.79 27.02 -15.77
N PRO A 111 16.82 27.47 -17.03
CA PRO A 111 17.84 28.42 -17.51
C PRO A 111 17.87 29.72 -16.71
N GLU A 112 16.69 30.15 -16.25
CA GLU A 112 16.49 31.31 -15.40
C GLU A 112 15.91 30.86 -14.06
N GLY A 113 16.55 31.26 -12.96
CA GLY A 113 16.14 30.94 -11.60
C GLY A 113 17.21 30.19 -10.81
N ASP A 114 17.12 30.22 -9.48
CA ASP A 114 18.01 29.50 -8.59
C ASP A 114 17.22 28.44 -7.81
N VAL A 115 17.50 27.16 -8.07
CA VAL A 115 16.85 26.06 -7.33
C VAL A 115 17.59 25.70 -6.05
N LYS A 116 18.77 26.28 -5.78
CA LYS A 116 19.57 25.93 -4.59
C LYS A 116 18.81 26.11 -3.28
N PRO A 117 18.06 27.20 -3.03
CA PRO A 117 17.31 27.32 -1.77
C PRO A 117 16.27 26.21 -1.61
N PHE A 118 15.64 25.79 -2.70
CA PHE A 118 14.67 24.69 -2.69
C PHE A 118 15.38 23.35 -2.47
N ALA A 119 16.48 23.09 -3.17
CA ALA A 119 17.32 21.90 -2.98
C ALA A 119 17.79 21.78 -1.52
N THR A 120 18.36 22.83 -0.95
CA THR A 120 18.80 22.86 0.45
C THR A 120 17.66 22.60 1.43
N SER A 121 16.46 23.11 1.15
CA SER A 121 15.27 22.81 1.97
C SER A 121 14.92 21.31 1.93
N LEU A 122 14.96 20.69 0.74
CA LEU A 122 14.72 19.25 0.62
C LEU A 122 15.80 18.41 1.31
N GLU A 123 17.06 18.82 1.23
CA GLU A 123 18.17 18.17 1.94
C GLU A 123 17.98 18.24 3.46
N HIS A 124 17.55 19.39 3.99
CA HIS A 124 17.22 19.51 5.42
C HIS A 124 16.04 18.64 5.85
N ILE A 125 15.07 18.37 4.96
CA ILE A 125 13.97 17.43 5.21
C ILE A 125 14.48 15.98 5.21
N GLY A 126 15.60 15.70 4.55
CA GLY A 126 16.22 14.36 4.48
C GLY A 126 16.18 13.72 3.09
N TYR A 127 15.85 14.48 2.05
CA TYR A 127 15.96 13.99 0.67
C TYR A 127 17.41 14.02 0.17
N ILE A 128 17.77 13.02 -0.62
CA ILE A 128 18.94 13.04 -1.49
C ILE A 128 18.55 13.77 -2.77
N VAL A 129 19.02 15.00 -2.92
CA VAL A 129 18.63 15.86 -4.05
C VAL A 129 19.54 15.62 -5.25
N LYS A 130 18.93 15.49 -6.43
CA LYS A 130 19.65 15.43 -7.71
C LYS A 130 19.17 16.56 -8.61
N ILE A 131 20.11 17.37 -9.09
CA ILE A 131 19.84 18.53 -9.95
C ILE A 131 20.37 18.28 -11.36
N LYS A 132 19.57 18.58 -12.37
CA LYS A 132 19.95 18.48 -13.79
C LYS A 132 19.58 19.77 -14.51
N ASP A 133 20.54 20.31 -15.24
CA ASP A 133 20.34 21.52 -16.04
C ASP A 133 19.44 21.24 -17.25
N VAL A 134 18.55 22.18 -17.54
CA VAL A 134 17.84 22.21 -18.83
C VAL A 134 18.86 22.38 -19.95
N ARG A 135 19.03 21.34 -20.77
CA ARG A 135 19.81 21.43 -22.01
C ARG A 135 18.89 21.82 -23.15
N THR A 136 19.09 23.02 -23.68
CA THR A 136 18.58 23.43 -24.99
C THR A 136 19.46 22.80 -26.07
N ARG A 137 18.87 21.99 -26.94
CA ARG A 137 19.55 21.47 -28.13
C ARG A 137 19.62 22.54 -29.22
N ALA A 138 20.52 22.33 -30.18
CA ALA A 138 20.68 23.19 -31.35
C ALA A 138 19.42 23.25 -32.24
N ASP A 139 18.50 22.27 -32.11
CA ASP A 139 17.21 22.22 -32.81
C ASP A 139 16.09 22.98 -32.05
N GLY A 140 16.41 23.66 -30.94
CA GLY A 140 15.45 24.37 -30.11
C GLY A 140 14.64 23.47 -29.16
N SER A 141 14.81 22.15 -29.20
CA SER A 141 14.15 21.24 -28.26
C SER A 141 14.84 21.27 -26.89
N ALA A 142 14.06 21.51 -25.84
CA ALA A 142 14.51 21.39 -24.46
C ALA A 142 14.00 20.05 -23.92
N LYS A 143 14.92 19.15 -23.53
CA LYS A 143 14.54 17.95 -22.78
C LYS A 143 15.45 17.79 -21.59
N ALA A 144 14.94 18.17 -20.43
CA ALA A 144 15.52 17.79 -19.15
C ALA A 144 14.42 17.20 -18.29
N ASN A 145 14.02 15.97 -18.60
CA ASN A 145 13.31 15.13 -17.66
C ASN A 145 14.30 14.23 -16.93
N TRP A 146 13.83 13.66 -15.83
CA TRP A 146 14.62 12.80 -14.95
C TRP A 146 14.33 11.31 -15.14
N ASP A 147 13.43 10.93 -16.04
CA ASP A 147 12.85 9.58 -16.14
C ASP A 147 13.92 8.49 -16.15
N MET A 148 14.95 8.65 -16.99
CA MET A 148 16.04 7.67 -17.07
C MET A 148 16.89 7.65 -15.79
N GLY A 149 17.14 8.80 -15.16
CA GLY A 149 17.88 8.86 -13.90
C GLY A 149 17.10 8.21 -12.76
N ILE A 150 15.81 8.55 -12.65
CA ILE A 150 14.86 7.95 -11.71
C ILE A 150 14.82 6.43 -11.90
N ALA A 151 14.69 5.96 -13.15
CA ALA A 151 14.66 4.53 -13.47
C ALA A 151 15.95 3.84 -13.03
N LEU A 152 17.13 4.39 -13.34
CA LEU A 152 18.41 3.82 -12.94
C LEU A 152 18.59 3.75 -11.43
N ASP A 153 18.18 4.79 -10.70
CA ASP A 153 18.26 4.80 -9.23
C ASP A 153 17.28 3.82 -8.59
N ILE A 154 16.07 3.66 -9.14
CA ILE A 154 15.10 2.64 -8.72
C ILE A 154 15.70 1.25 -8.91
N LEU A 155 16.23 0.96 -10.09
CA LEU A 155 16.85 -0.33 -10.38
C LEU A 155 18.04 -0.63 -9.45
N GLY A 156 18.84 0.39 -9.14
CA GLY A 156 20.01 0.26 -8.27
C GLY A 156 19.70 -0.01 -6.79
N ILE A 157 18.45 0.17 -6.34
CA ILE A 157 18.07 -0.04 -4.93
C ILE A 157 17.18 -1.27 -4.71
N LEU A 158 16.71 -1.95 -5.75
CA LEU A 158 15.67 -2.99 -5.65
C LEU A 158 16.01 -4.09 -4.63
N ASP A 159 17.29 -4.47 -4.50
CA ASP A 159 17.70 -5.53 -3.58
C ASP A 159 17.59 -5.15 -2.09
N TYR A 160 17.46 -3.85 -1.79
CA TYR A 160 17.46 -3.33 -0.42
C TYR A 160 16.07 -2.94 0.09
N VAL A 161 15.08 -2.90 -0.80
CA VAL A 161 13.73 -2.41 -0.51
C VAL A 161 12.68 -3.44 -0.84
N ASP A 162 11.55 -3.34 -0.17
CA ASP A 162 10.35 -4.13 -0.43
C ASP A 162 9.39 -3.34 -1.35
N THR A 163 9.36 -2.02 -1.17
CA THR A 163 8.47 -1.10 -1.90
C THR A 163 9.20 0.09 -2.52
N ILE A 164 8.85 0.37 -3.78
CA ILE A 164 9.18 1.61 -4.49
C ILE A 164 7.98 2.54 -4.44
N ALA A 165 8.15 3.69 -3.82
CA ALA A 165 7.19 4.78 -3.84
C ALA A 165 7.63 5.84 -4.86
N LEU A 166 6.96 5.88 -6.01
CA LEU A 166 7.22 6.84 -7.07
C LEU A 166 6.18 7.96 -7.00
N ALA A 167 6.64 9.18 -6.72
CA ALA A 167 5.80 10.35 -6.72
C ALA A 167 5.93 11.09 -8.07
N SER A 168 5.17 10.62 -9.05
CA SER A 168 5.03 11.17 -10.39
C SER A 168 3.72 10.66 -11.03
N GLY A 169 3.10 11.48 -11.88
CA GLY A 169 1.94 11.11 -12.70
C GLY A 169 2.28 10.67 -14.12
N ASP A 170 3.57 10.61 -14.49
CA ASP A 170 4.02 10.38 -15.86
C ASP A 170 3.85 8.92 -16.31
N GLY A 171 3.10 8.73 -17.40
CA GLY A 171 2.84 7.42 -18.01
C GLY A 171 4.09 6.76 -18.59
N ASP A 172 5.16 7.51 -18.86
CA ASP A 172 6.42 6.96 -19.37
C ASP A 172 7.10 6.00 -18.37
N PHE A 173 6.68 6.01 -17.10
CA PHE A 173 7.14 5.06 -16.08
C PHE A 173 6.42 3.70 -16.12
N VAL A 174 5.36 3.49 -16.91
CA VAL A 174 4.64 2.21 -16.97
C VAL A 174 5.56 1.00 -17.19
N PRO A 175 6.49 1.01 -18.17
CA PRO A 175 7.41 -0.11 -18.36
C PRO A 175 8.31 -0.38 -17.14
N LEU A 176 8.70 0.68 -16.42
CA LEU A 176 9.48 0.54 -15.19
C LEU A 176 8.65 -0.10 -14.08
N VAL A 177 7.39 0.31 -13.91
CA VAL A 177 6.46 -0.28 -12.93
C VAL A 177 6.31 -1.79 -13.19
N GLU A 178 6.07 -2.19 -14.44
CA GLU A 178 5.95 -3.60 -14.81
C GLU A 178 7.25 -4.38 -14.54
N PHE A 179 8.40 -3.81 -14.88
CA PHE A 179 9.70 -4.43 -14.61
C PHE A 179 9.93 -4.66 -13.11
N VAL A 180 9.68 -3.64 -12.28
CA VAL A 180 9.88 -3.72 -10.83
C VAL A 180 8.94 -4.75 -10.20
N LYS A 181 7.69 -4.82 -10.66
CA LYS A 181 6.73 -5.84 -10.23
C LYS A 181 7.15 -7.25 -10.63
N ASN A 182 7.72 -7.44 -11.82
CA ASN A 182 8.30 -8.71 -12.24
C ASN A 182 9.51 -9.14 -11.40
N LYS A 183 10.10 -8.23 -10.61
CA LYS A 183 11.12 -8.52 -9.59
C LYS A 183 10.52 -8.78 -8.20
N HIS A 184 9.21 -9.00 -8.12
CA HIS A 184 8.47 -9.23 -6.88
C HIS A 184 8.62 -8.09 -5.86
N LYS A 185 8.75 -6.86 -6.35
CA LYS A 185 8.75 -5.64 -5.54
C LYS A 185 7.42 -4.92 -5.74
N ARG A 186 6.94 -4.28 -4.68
CA ARG A 186 5.70 -3.50 -4.73
C ARG A 186 5.98 -2.09 -5.27
N VAL A 187 5.10 -1.59 -6.10
CA VAL A 187 5.17 -0.22 -6.64
C VAL A 187 3.94 0.58 -6.25
N GLU A 188 4.16 1.68 -5.55
CA GLU A 188 3.13 2.63 -5.16
C GLU A 188 3.34 3.96 -5.89
N ILE A 189 2.27 4.48 -6.49
CA ILE A 189 2.28 5.76 -7.21
C ILE A 189 1.60 6.81 -6.35
N TYR A 190 2.27 7.95 -6.18
CA TYR A 190 1.80 9.11 -5.42
C TYR A 190 1.70 10.31 -6.35
N SER A 191 0.51 10.68 -6.79
CA SER A 191 0.34 11.82 -7.70
C SER A 191 -1.06 12.42 -7.60
N PHE A 192 -1.21 13.65 -8.11
CA PHE A 192 -2.50 14.31 -8.21
C PHE A 192 -3.36 13.61 -9.29
N PRO A 193 -4.59 13.17 -8.96
CA PRO A 193 -5.40 12.33 -9.85
C PRO A 193 -5.60 12.89 -11.26
N GLU A 194 -5.84 14.20 -11.36
CA GLU A 194 -6.10 14.90 -12.62
C GLU A 194 -4.89 14.97 -13.56
N ASN A 195 -3.67 14.80 -13.03
CA ASN A 195 -2.41 14.91 -13.76
C ASN A 195 -1.67 13.57 -13.82
N THR A 196 -2.40 12.45 -13.72
CA THR A 196 -1.81 11.11 -13.68
C THR A 196 -2.36 10.24 -14.79
N ALA A 197 -1.47 9.65 -15.58
CA ALA A 197 -1.83 8.72 -16.65
C ALA A 197 -2.67 7.53 -16.14
N TYR A 198 -3.72 7.19 -16.87
CA TYR A 198 -4.63 6.10 -16.49
C TYR A 198 -3.89 4.76 -16.36
N ASP A 199 -3.11 4.40 -17.38
CA ASP A 199 -2.36 3.14 -17.42
C ASP A 199 -1.36 3.03 -16.26
N LEU A 200 -0.77 4.15 -15.82
CA LEU A 200 0.12 4.15 -14.66
C LEU A 200 -0.62 3.76 -13.38
N LYS A 201 -1.84 4.26 -13.18
CA LYS A 201 -2.69 3.91 -12.02
C LYS A 201 -3.06 2.42 -12.04
N GLU A 202 -3.46 1.92 -13.21
CA GLU A 202 -3.87 0.53 -13.39
C GLU A 202 -2.71 -0.46 -13.17
N LYS A 203 -1.49 -0.08 -13.57
CA LYS A 203 -0.32 -0.97 -13.52
C LYS A 203 0.35 -1.00 -12.14
N ALA A 204 0.24 0.08 -11.37
CA ALA A 204 0.74 0.15 -10.01
C ALA A 204 0.06 -0.88 -9.08
N ASP A 205 0.74 -1.28 -8.01
CA ASP A 205 0.09 -2.09 -6.96
C ASP A 205 -0.82 -1.24 -6.07
N ARG A 206 -0.53 0.06 -5.98
CA ARG A 206 -1.36 1.05 -5.32
C ARG A 206 -1.17 2.40 -5.98
N PHE A 207 -2.28 3.11 -6.18
CA PHE A 207 -2.29 4.53 -6.44
C PHE A 207 -2.81 5.26 -5.21
N GLU A 208 -1.99 6.14 -4.62
CA GLU A 208 -2.40 7.04 -3.54
C GLU A 208 -2.60 8.45 -4.12
N PRO A 209 -3.85 8.95 -4.15
CA PRO A 209 -4.13 10.27 -4.66
C PRO A 209 -3.56 11.34 -3.73
N LEU A 210 -2.80 12.28 -4.29
CA LEU A 210 -2.37 13.48 -3.58
C LEU A 210 -3.45 14.56 -3.65
N ASP A 211 -3.59 15.29 -2.55
CA ASP A 211 -4.60 16.33 -2.35
C ASP A 211 -4.08 17.41 -1.37
N GLU A 212 -5.00 18.15 -0.75
CA GLU A 212 -4.72 19.22 0.20
C GLU A 212 -3.85 18.79 1.40
N ARG A 213 -3.82 17.48 1.75
CA ARG A 213 -2.98 16.94 2.83
C ARG A 213 -1.49 17.21 2.60
N VAL A 214 -1.05 17.37 1.35
CA VAL A 214 0.36 17.48 0.96
C VAL A 214 0.70 18.77 0.24
N ILE A 215 -0.14 19.80 0.30
CA ILE A 215 0.17 21.13 -0.24
C ILE A 215 0.49 22.13 0.87
N LEU A 216 1.20 23.19 0.50
CA LEU A 216 1.40 24.39 1.31
C LEU A 216 0.15 25.27 1.15
N VAL A 217 -0.49 25.56 2.28
CA VAL A 217 -1.62 26.51 2.39
C VAL A 217 -1.08 27.92 2.48
#